data_AF-D2J9I7-F1
#
_entry.id   AF-D2J9I7-F1
#
_cell.length_a   1.000
_cell.length_b   1.000
_cell.length_c   1.000
_cell.angle_alpha   90.00
_cell.angle_beta   90.00
_cell.angle_gamma   90.00
#
_symmetry.space_group_name_H-M   'P 1'
#
loop_
_entity.id
_entity.type
_entity.pdbx_description
1 polymer ?
#
loop_
_entity_poly.entity_id
_entity_poly.type
_entity_poly.pdbx_seq_one_letter_code
_entity_poly.pdbx_strand_id
1 'polypeptide(L)' 'MSYDSKHNKWVASIYAEGEKKYLGRFVDEKECAKAYNNAVLKYWDGDGFLNDL' A
#
# COMPACT_ATOMS: atom_id res chain seq x y z
N MET A 1 2.61 4.86 0.27
CA MET A 1 1.53 5.04 -0.74
C MET A 1 1.89 6.21 -1.64
N SER A 2 1.44 6.25 -2.89
CA SER A 2 1.65 7.41 -3.77
C SER A 2 0.32 7.84 -4.38
N TYR A 3 0.01 9.14 -4.37
CA TYR A 3 -1.23 9.67 -4.94
C TYR A 3 -0.97 10.20 -6.35
N ASP A 4 -1.70 9.68 -7.33
CA ASP A 4 -1.69 10.16 -8.71
C ASP A 4 -2.82 11.20 -8.86
N SER A 5 -2.46 12.47 -8.67
CA SER A 5 -3.38 13.61 -8.80
C SER A 5 -3.87 13.84 -10.23
N LYS A 6 -3.20 13.27 -11.25
CA LYS A 6 -3.66 13.34 -12.65
C LYS A 6 -4.83 12.41 -12.92
N HIS A 7 -4.88 11.27 -12.21
CA HIS A 7 -5.94 10.27 -12.40
C HIS A 7 -6.92 10.19 -11.23
N ASN A 8 -6.71 11.00 -10.18
CA ASN A 8 -7.39 10.88 -8.87
C ASN A 8 -7.37 9.42 -8.38
N LYS A 9 -6.20 8.78 -8.48
CA LYS A 9 -6.01 7.38 -8.12
C LYS A 9 -4.91 7.24 -7.09
N TRP A 10 -5.18 6.46 -6.06
CA TRP A 10 -4.26 6.06 -5.04
C TRP A 10 -3.49 4.82 -5.48
N VAL A 11 -2.17 4.87 -5.39
CA VAL A 11 -1.29 3.76 -5.75
C VAL A 11 -0.72 3.14 -4.49
N ALA A 12 -1.08 1.89 -4.24
CA ALA A 12 -0.52 1.09 -3.17
C ALA A 12 0.72 0.33 -3.69
N SER A 13 1.85 0.53 -3.03
CA SER A 13 3.06 -0.25 -3.23
C SER A 13 3.78 -0.39 -1.90
N ILE A 14 4.42 -1.53 -1.69
CA ILE A 14 5.18 -1.87 -0.48
C ILE A 14 6.60 -2.24 -0.88
N TYR A 15 7.57 -1.97 -0.02
CA TYR A 15 8.89 -2.58 -0.10
C TYR A 15 8.91 -3.77 0.83
N ALA A 16 9.19 -4.96 0.30
CA ALA A 16 9.29 -6.19 1.07
C ALA A 16 10.48 -6.98 0.57
N GLU A 17 11.26 -7.56 1.49
CA GLU A 17 12.42 -8.40 1.15
C GLU A 17 13.45 -7.70 0.21
N GLY A 18 13.57 -6.37 0.31
CA GLY A 18 14.45 -5.57 -0.55
C GLY A 18 13.89 -5.24 -1.94
N GLU A 19 12.68 -5.72 -2.27
CA GLU A 19 12.02 -5.44 -3.55
C GLU A 19 10.75 -4.61 -3.38
N LYS A 20 10.48 -3.76 -4.37
CA LYS A 20 9.22 -3.00 -4.42
C LYS A 20 8.13 -3.85 -5.07
N LYS A 21 7.09 -4.19 -4.30
CA LYS A 21 5.91 -4.87 -4.81
C LYS A 21 4.76 -3.90 -5.01
N TYR A 22 4.21 -3.92 -6.21
CA TYR A 22 3.02 -3.17 -6.57
C TYR A 22 1.78 -3.91 -6.10
N LEU A 23 0.94 -3.25 -5.31
CA LEU A 23 -0.25 -3.85 -4.69
C LEU A 23 -1.52 -3.54 -5.46
N GLY A 24 -1.58 -2.38 -6.12
CA GLY A 24 -2.74 -1.98 -6.89
C GLY A 24 -2.89 -0.47 -7.01
N ARG A 25 -3.89 -0.09 -7.81
CA ARG A 25 -4.37 1.28 -7.96
C ARG A 25 -5.83 1.30 -7.52
N PHE A 26 -6.14 2.17 -6.57
CA PHE A 26 -7.45 2.35 -5.96
C PHE A 26 -7.95 3.76 -6.26
N VAL A 27 -9.26 3.95 -6.34
CA VAL A 27 -9.85 5.29 -6.47
C VAL A 27 -10.02 5.91 -5.08
N ASP A 28 -10.29 5.08 -4.08
CA ASP A 28 -10.47 5.48 -2.70
C ASP A 28 -9.21 5.31 -1.86
N GLU A 29 -8.92 6.33 -1.05
CA GLU A 29 -7.79 6.34 -0.12
C GLU A 29 -7.90 5.21 0.92
N LYS A 30 -9.12 4.97 1.42
CA LYS A 30 -9.39 3.91 2.40
C LYS A 30 -9.12 2.52 1.84
N GLU A 31 -9.47 2.27 0.58
CA GLU A 31 -9.15 0.99 -0.07
C GLU A 31 -7.64 0.83 -0.27
N CYS A 32 -6.95 1.91 -0.67
CA CYS A 32 -5.50 1.93 -0.80
C CYS A 32 -4.80 1.59 0.52
N ALA A 33 -5.23 2.21 1.62
CA ALA A 33 -4.67 1.95 2.95
C ALA A 33 -4.94 0.51 3.40
N LYS A 34 -6.15 -0.01 3.16
CA LYS A 34 -6.49 -1.41 3.48
C LYS A 34 -5.65 -2.41 2.69
N ALA A 35 -5.39 -2.12 1.40
CA ALA A 35 -4.52 -2.95 0.56
C ALA A 35 -3.05 -2.90 1.02
N TYR A 36 -2.58 -1.74 1.46
CA TYR A 36 -1.25 -1.60 2.05
C TYR A 36 -1.12 -2.41 3.34
N ASN A 37 -2.09 -2.29 4.26
CA ASN A 37 -2.08 -3.04 5.53
C ASN A 37 -2.13 -4.57 5.29
N ASN A 38 -2.96 -5.03 4.36
CA ASN A 38 -2.97 -6.43 3.97
C ASN A 38 -1.63 -6.90 3.41
N ALA A 39 -0.92 -6.04 2.67
CA ALA A 39 0.40 -6.38 2.16
C ALA A 39 1.46 -6.41 3.26
N VAL A 40 1.41 -5.50 4.23
CA VAL A 40 2.29 -5.54 5.41
C VAL A 40 2.08 -6.83 6.19
N LEU A 41 0.83 -7.23 6.43
CA LEU A 41 0.51 -8.52 7.07
C LEU A 41 1.05 -9.70 6.24
N LYS A 42 0.90 -9.66 4.92
CA LYS A 42 1.30 -10.76 4.02
C LYS A 42 2.81 -10.90 3.86
N TYR A 43 3.54 -9.79 3.82
CA TYR A 43 4.96 -9.78 3.46
C TYR A 43 5.89 -9.60 4.66
N TRP A 44 5.44 -8.91 5.70
CA TRP A 44 6.25 -8.66 6.89
C TRP A 44 5.73 -9.48 8.08
N ASP A 45 4.74 -10.36 7.89
CA ASP A 45 4.13 -11.18 8.94
C ASP A 45 3.64 -10.34 10.16
N GLY A 46 3.31 -9.07 9.91
CA GLY A 46 2.94 -8.09 10.94
C GLY A 46 4.10 -7.25 11.51
N ASP A 47 5.34 -7.45 11.08
CA ASP A 47 6.53 -6.77 11.58
C ASP A 47 6.85 -5.45 10.84
N GLY A 48 5.90 -4.98 10.02
CA GLY A 48 6.07 -3.75 9.26
C GLY A 48 5.42 -2.54 9.84
N PHE A 49 6.07 -1.39 9.58
CA PHE A 49 5.56 -0.05 9.86
C PHE A 49 4.20 0.10 9.16
N LEU A 50 3.15 -0.32 9.86
CA LEU A 50 1.77 -0.04 9.56
C LEU A 50 1.64 1.47 9.69
N ASN A 51 1.28 2.13 8.60
CA ASN A 51 0.85 3.51 8.69
C ASN A 51 -0.47 3.48 9.45
N ASP A 52 -0.43 3.85 10.72
CA ASP A 52 -1.61 4.13 11.52
C ASP A 52 -2.25 5.40 10.93
N LEU A 53 -3.46 5.23 10.40
CA LEU A 53 -4.28 6.30 9.83
C LEU A 53 -4.91 7.17 10.92
#